data_AF-A0A259PG73-F1
#
_entry.id   AF-A0A259PG73-F1
#
_cell.length_a   1.000
_cell.length_b   1.000
_cell.length_c   1.000
_cell.angle_alpha   90.00
_cell.angle_beta   90.00
_cell.angle_gamma   90.00
#
_symmetry.space_group_name_H-M   'P 1'
#
loop_
_entity.id
_entity.type
_entity.pdbx_description
1 polymer ?
#
loop_
_entity_poly.entity_id
_entity_poly.type
_entity_poly.pdbx_seq_one_letter_code
_entity_poly.pdbx_strand_id
1 'polypeptide(L)' 'MRRAKIVCTIGPATESPEQIQALVDAGMDVARLNRSHGETEVHQRVYNNVRAA' A
#
# COMPACT_ATOMS: atom_id res chain seq x y z
N MET A 1 23.22 -2.78 -0.77
CA MET A 1 22.22 -1.69 -0.89
C MET A 1 21.42 -1.91 -2.15
N ARG A 2 20.08 -2.04 -2.07
CA ARG A 2 19.24 -2.25 -3.26
C ARG A 2 19.14 -0.95 -4.08
N ARG A 3 19.24 -1.06 -5.41
CA ARG A 3 19.07 0.09 -6.33
C ARG A 3 17.67 0.17 -6.93
N ALA A 4 17.06 -0.99 -7.22
CA ALA A 4 15.70 -1.06 -7.74
C ALA A 4 14.67 -0.66 -6.66
N LYS A 5 13.52 -0.15 -7.09
CA LYS A 5 12.40 0.19 -6.21
C LYS A 5 11.35 -0.93 -6.24
N ILE A 6 10.68 -1.20 -5.11
CA ILE A 6 9.57 -2.15 -5.04
C ILE A 6 8.25 -1.38 -5.07
N VAL A 7 7.39 -1.79 -5.99
CA VAL A 7 6.01 -1.33 -6.10
C VAL A 7 5.09 -2.45 -5.62
N CYS A 8 4.30 -2.21 -4.59
CA CYS A 8 3.31 -3.17 -4.09
C CYS A 8 1.90 -2.67 -4.42
N THR A 9 1.07 -3.52 -5.02
CA THR A 9 -0.36 -3.18 -5.20
C THR A 9 -1.09 -3.46 -3.91
N ILE A 10 -1.76 -2.45 -3.35
CA ILE A 10 -2.50 -2.58 -2.09
C ILE A 10 -3.93 -3.02 -2.40
N GLY A 11 -4.38 -4.05 -1.70
CA GLY A 11 -5.75 -4.55 -1.76
C GLY A 11 -6.23 -5.05 -0.40
N PRO A 12 -7.38 -5.74 -0.32
CA PRO A 12 -8.03 -6.10 0.94
C PRO A 12 -7.14 -6.91 1.90
N ALA A 13 -6.23 -7.74 1.37
CA ALA A 13 -5.32 -8.55 2.18
C ALA A 13 -4.19 -7.73 2.84
N THR A 14 -3.92 -6.52 2.34
CA THR A 14 -2.76 -5.71 2.74
C THR A 14 -3.14 -4.25 3.03
N GLU A 15 -4.42 -3.92 3.20
CA GLU A 15 -4.87 -2.55 3.43
C GLU A 15 -4.88 -2.12 4.91
N SER A 16 -4.70 -3.07 5.84
CA SER A 16 -4.64 -2.73 7.26
C SER A 16 -3.35 -1.97 7.58
N PRO A 17 -3.34 -1.05 8.55
CA PRO A 17 -2.14 -0.32 8.95
C PRO A 17 -0.96 -1.25 9.28
N GLU A 18 -1.22 -2.36 9.97
CA GLU A 18 -0.20 -3.33 10.39
C GLU A 18 0.43 -4.04 9.17
N GLN A 19 -0.40 -4.41 8.19
CA GLN A 19 0.09 -5.04 6.96
C GLN A 19 0.89 -4.06 6.10
N ILE A 20 0.45 -2.80 6.03
CA ILE A 20 1.19 -1.76 5.30
C ILE A 20 2.54 -1.51 5.97
N GLN A 21 2.60 -1.41 7.30
CA GLN A 21 3.86 -1.27 8.03
C GLN A 21 4.79 -2.46 7.75
N ALA A 22 4.27 -3.69 7.80
CA ALA A 22 5.05 -4.88 7.48
C ALA A 22 5.62 -4.85 6.04
N LEU A 23 4.87 -4.30 5.07
CA LEU A 23 5.36 -4.11 3.70
C LEU A 23 6.46 -3.04 3.62
N VAL A 24 6.34 -1.93 4.36
CA VAL A 24 7.37 -0.88 4.46
C VAL A 24 8.66 -1.47 5.04
N ASP A 25 8.55 -2.19 6.16
CA ASP A 25 9.68 -2.84 6.83
C ASP A 25 10.34 -3.90 5.94
N ALA A 26 9.55 -4.60 5.12
CA ALA A 26 10.04 -5.54 4.10
C ALA A 26 10.67 -4.86 2.87
N GLY A 27 10.56 -3.53 2.74
CA GLY A 27 11.22 -2.73 1.71
C GLY A 27 10.34 -2.33 0.53
N MET A 28 9.03 -2.16 0.72
CA MET A 28 8.16 -1.46 -0.22
C MET A 28 8.58 0.01 -0.35
N ASP A 29 8.72 0.51 -1.58
CA ASP A 29 8.99 1.94 -1.84
C ASP A 29 7.75 2.69 -2.36
N VAL A 30 6.87 2.00 -3.08
CA VAL A 30 5.69 2.62 -3.71
C VAL A 30 4.46 1.75 -3.47
N ALA A 31 3.42 2.36 -2.89
CA ALA A 31 2.09 1.77 -2.81
C ALA A 31 1.29 2.10 -4.09
N ARG A 32 0.91 1.07 -4.85
CA ARG A 32 0.05 1.19 -6.03
C ARG A 32 -1.41 0.96 -5.63
N LEU A 33 -2.27 1.94 -5.90
CA LEU A 33 -3.72 1.81 -5.80
C LEU A 33 -4.27 1.53 -7.20
N ASN A 34 -4.75 0.30 -7.43
CA ASN A 34 -5.33 -0.07 -8.72
C ASN A 34 -6.81 0.37 -8.79
N ARG A 35 -7.11 1.40 -9.61
CA ARG A 35 -8.46 1.95 -9.80
C ARG A 35 -9.35 1.13 -10.76
N SER A 36 -8.86 0.00 -11.27
CA SER A 36 -9.68 -0.90 -12.11
C SER A 36 -10.74 -1.66 -11.29
N HIS A 37 -10.59 -1.69 -9.96
CA HIS A 37 -11.49 -2.35 -9.02
C HIS A 37 -11.64 -1.51 -7.76
N GLY A 38 -12.79 -1.64 -7.09
CA GLY A 38 -13.06 -0.97 -5.82
C GLY A 38 -13.65 0.44 -5.98
N GLU A 39 -14.23 0.93 -4.88
CA GLU A 39 -14.86 2.24 -4.81
C GLU A 39 -13.86 3.32 -4.37
N THR A 40 -14.17 4.58 -4.70
CA THR A 40 -13.33 5.73 -4.33
C THR A 40 -13.08 5.82 -2.82
N GLU A 41 -14.07 5.48 -2.00
CA GLU A 41 -13.98 5.48 -0.53
C GLU A 41 -12.96 4.47 -0.01
N VAL A 42 -12.91 3.28 -0.61
CA VAL A 42 -11.92 2.24 -0.27
C VAL A 42 -10.53 2.77 -0.58
N HIS A 43 -10.32 3.32 -1.77
CA HIS A 43 -9.03 3.89 -2.14
C HIS A 43 -8.60 5.04 -1.23
N GLN A 44 -9.54 5.88 -0.77
CA GLN A 44 -9.25 6.95 0.18
C GLN A 44 -8.80 6.40 1.54
N ARG A 45 -9.47 5.36 2.04
CA ARG A 45 -9.07 4.66 3.27
C ARG A 45 -7.66 4.07 3.13
N VAL A 46 -7.39 3.35 2.03
CA VAL A 46 -6.06 2.79 1.76
C VAL A 46 -5.01 3.91 1.70
N TYR A 47 -5.29 5.01 1.01
CA TYR A 47 -4.38 6.15 0.94
C TYR A 47 -4.06 6.70 2.34
N ASN A 48 -5.06 6.89 3.19
CA ASN A 48 -4.88 7.39 4.54
C ASN A 48 -4.04 6.41 5.38
N ASN A 49 -4.29 5.10 5.27
CA ASN A 49 -3.52 4.09 5.97
C ASN A 49 -2.04 4.07 5.51
N VAL A 50 -1.79 4.19 4.20
CA VAL A 50 -0.43 4.31 3.64
C VAL A 50 0.30 5.56 4.15
N ARG A 51 -0.41 6.65 4.42
CA ARG A 51 0.17 7.89 4.97
C ARG A 51 0.43 7.84 6.47
N ALA A 52 -0.19 6.91 7.18
CA ALA A 52 -0.08 6.76 8.62
C ALA A 52 0.99 5.74 9.05
N ALA A 53 1.40 4.84 8.15
CA ALA A 53 2.54 3.93 8.30
C ALA A 53 3.85 4.67 7.98
#